data_AF-A0ABD2DPB7-F1
#
_entry.id   AF-A0ABD2DPB7-F1
#
_cell.length_a   1.000
_cell.length_b   1.000
_cell.length_c   1.000
_cell.angle_alpha   90.00
_cell.angle_beta   90.00
_cell.angle_gamma   90.00
#
_symmetry.space_group_name_H-M   'P 1'
#
loop_
_entity.id
_entity.type
_entity.pdbx_description
1 polymer ?
#
loop_
_entity_poly.entity_id
_entity_poly.type
_entity_poly.pdbx_seq_one_letter_code
_entity_poly.pdbx_strand_id
1 'polypeptide(L)'
;MFIFIKHGDNQQFLVNTNCSVLLLLHYTRSKVGLPKTDTIDLCDETGTMKLLFLMKTPGDHASKFLTARSTYYVCRVERGAP
;
A
#
# COMPACT_ATOMS: atom_id res chain seq x y z
N MET A 1 8.18 -10.22 -7.43
CA MET A 1 7.12 -11.05 -6.81
C MET A 1 5.86 -10.20 -6.74
N PHE A 2 4.64 -10.76 -6.78
CA PHE A 2 3.41 -9.96 -6.84
C PHE A 2 2.48 -10.17 -5.64
N ILE A 3 1.68 -9.15 -5.34
CA ILE A 3 0.56 -9.14 -4.38
C ILE A 3 -0.70 -8.62 -5.06
N PHE A 4 -1.86 -8.89 -4.46
CA PHE A 4 -3.13 -8.29 -4.85
C PHE A 4 -3.44 -7.10 -3.96
N ILE A 5 -3.79 -5.96 -4.58
CA ILE A 5 -4.40 -4.83 -3.88
C ILE A 5 -5.88 -4.80 -4.23
N LYS A 6 -6.74 -4.86 -3.22
CA LYS A 6 -8.19 -4.67 -3.33
C LYS A 6 -8.60 -3.27 -2.91
N HIS A 7 -9.60 -2.73 -3.60
CA HIS A 7 -10.24 -1.46 -3.28
C HIS A 7 -11.73 -1.53 -3.67
N GLY A 8 -12.46 -0.42 -3.51
CA GLY A 8 -13.92 -0.34 -3.67
C GLY A 8 -14.51 -1.12 -4.85
N ASP A 9 -15.77 -1.51 -4.71
CA ASP A 9 -16.52 -2.29 -5.71
C ASP A 9 -15.84 -3.61 -6.13
N ASN A 10 -15.14 -4.27 -5.20
CA ASN A 10 -14.38 -5.50 -5.42
C ASN A 10 -13.32 -5.40 -6.53
N GLN A 11 -12.87 -4.19 -6.86
CA GLN A 11 -11.82 -3.98 -7.82
C GLN A 11 -10.47 -4.41 -7.24
N GLN A 12 -9.59 -4.90 -8.11
CA GLN A 12 -8.25 -5.31 -7.72
C GLN A 12 -7.22 -5.13 -8.82
N PHE A 13 -5.96 -4.98 -8.42
CA PHE A 13 -4.82 -4.98 -9.33
C PHE A 13 -3.59 -5.62 -8.69
N LEU A 14 -2.66 -6.06 -9.55
CA LEU A 14 -1.39 -6.63 -9.12
C LEU A 14 -0.34 -5.54 -8.90
N VAL A 15 0.50 -5.75 -7.88
CA VAL A 15 1.66 -4.89 -7.59
C VAL A 15 2.91 -5.74 -7.43
N ASN A 16 4.01 -5.32 -8.06
CA ASN A 16 5.32 -5.97 -7.94
C ASN A 16 6.02 -5.53 -6.64
N THR A 17 6.20 -6.43 -5.69
CA THR A 17 6.88 -6.16 -4.41
C THR A 17 8.40 -6.10 -4.51
N ASN A 18 8.98 -6.37 -5.69
CA ASN A 18 10.40 -6.13 -5.94
C ASN A 18 10.70 -4.64 -6.19
N CYS A 19 9.69 -3.76 -6.28
CA CYS A 19 9.93 -2.31 -6.27
C CYS A 19 10.09 -1.78 -4.84
N SER A 20 10.54 -0.54 -4.72
CA SER A 20 10.65 0.12 -3.42
C SER A 20 9.26 0.39 -2.82
N VAL A 21 9.19 0.49 -1.50
CA VAL A 21 7.96 0.87 -0.79
C VAL A 21 7.42 2.22 -1.30
N LEU A 22 8.30 3.18 -1.58
CA LEU A 22 7.93 4.47 -2.16
C LEU A 22 7.18 4.32 -3.50
N LEU A 23 7.74 3.54 -4.43
CA LEU A 23 7.14 3.33 -5.75
C LEU A 23 5.84 2.52 -5.65
N LEU A 24 5.80 1.54 -4.74
CA LEU A 24 4.62 0.75 -4.47
C LEU A 24 3.45 1.62 -4.00
N LEU A 25 3.68 2.50 -3.02
CA LEU A 25 2.65 3.41 -2.49
C LEU A 25 2.25 4.45 -3.53
N HIS A 26 3.20 5.01 -4.29
CA HIS A 26 2.90 5.94 -5.38
C HIS A 26 2.00 5.32 -6.45
N TYR A 27 2.35 4.11 -6.92
CA TYR A 27 1.57 3.37 -7.92
C TYR A 27 0.18 3.01 -7.40
N THR A 28 0.11 2.47 -6.18
CA THR A 28 -1.15 2.08 -5.53
C THR A 28 -2.10 3.27 -5.43
N ARG A 29 -1.60 4.42 -4.95
CA ARG A 29 -2.38 5.66 -4.86
C ARG A 29 -2.89 6.14 -6.22
N SER A 30 -2.04 6.08 -7.24
CA SER A 30 -2.44 6.44 -8.60
C SER A 30 -3.53 5.52 -9.16
N LYS A 31 -3.50 4.22 -8.83
CA LYS A 31 -4.50 3.25 -9.27
C LYS A 31 -5.88 3.46 -8.65
N VAL A 32 -5.93 3.96 -7.42
CA VAL A 32 -7.19 4.28 -6.73
C VAL A 32 -7.65 5.74 -6.93
N GLY A 33 -6.99 6.49 -7.81
CA GLY A 33 -7.42 7.85 -8.19
C GLY A 33 -7.24 8.91 -7.11
N LEU A 34 -6.39 8.68 -6.11
CA LEU A 34 -6.19 9.64 -5.01
C LEU A 34 -5.13 10.72 -5.35
N PRO A 35 -5.27 11.95 -4.84
CA PRO A 35 -4.29 13.02 -5.01
C PRO A 35 -2.90 12.67 -4.47
N LYS A 36 -1.85 13.31 -5.01
CA LYS A 36 -0.47 13.10 -4.55
C LYS A 36 -0.22 13.58 -3.10
N THR A 37 -1.08 14.42 -2.56
CA THR A 37 -1.05 14.89 -1.18
C THR A 37 -1.57 13.86 -0.19
N ASP A 38 -2.41 12.94 -0.65
CA ASP A 38 -3.02 11.94 0.22
C ASP A 38 -1.96 10.91 0.61
N THR A 39 -1.94 10.63 1.92
CA THR A 39 -1.15 9.55 2.49
C THR A 39 -2.01 8.30 2.48
N ILE A 40 -1.44 7.20 1.98
CA ILE A 40 -2.08 5.90 2.01
C ILE A 40 -1.16 4.90 2.70
N ASP A 41 -1.78 3.84 3.19
CA ASP A 41 -1.10 2.64 3.68
C ASP A 41 -1.89 1.40 3.24
N LEU A 42 -1.35 0.23 3.57
CA LEU A 42 -1.99 -1.05 3.31
C LEU A 42 -2.39 -1.75 4.62
N CYS A 43 -3.52 -2.44 4.62
CA CYS A 43 -3.85 -3.43 5.64
C CYS A 43 -4.09 -4.82 5.03
N ASP A 44 -3.90 -5.87 5.81
CA ASP A 44 -4.21 -7.25 5.38
C ASP A 44 -5.69 -7.60 5.61
N GLU A 45 -6.08 -8.84 5.29
CA GLU A 45 -7.44 -9.34 5.46
C GLU A 45 -7.97 -9.30 6.90
N THR A 46 -7.10 -9.19 7.91
CA THR A 46 -7.49 -9.06 9.31
C THR A 46 -7.66 -7.61 9.74
N GLY A 47 -7.39 -6.65 8.85
CA GLY A 47 -7.37 -5.23 9.16
C GLY A 47 -6.06 -4.76 9.79
N THR A 48 -5.01 -5.59 9.82
CA THR A 48 -3.73 -5.19 10.41
C THR A 48 -2.96 -4.28 9.46
N MET A 49 -2.70 -3.04 9.91
CA MET A 49 -1.95 -2.03 9.15
C MET A 49 -0.48 -2.45 8.95
N LYS A 50 0.09 -2.13 7.78
CA LYS A 50 1.51 -2.38 7.47
C LYS A 50 2.43 -1.24 7.84
N LEU A 51 1.89 -0.07 8.13
CA LEU A 51 2.60 1.13 8.57
C LEU A 51 3.74 1.53 7.61
N LEU A 52 3.56 1.25 6.31
CA LEU A 52 4.57 1.52 5.28
C LEU A 52 4.82 3.02 5.13
N PHE A 53 3.80 3.84 5.38
CA PHE A 53 3.89 5.30 5.36
C PHE A 53 4.80 5.89 6.46
N LEU A 54 5.11 5.14 7.52
CA LEU A 54 6.00 5.55 8.62
C LEU A 54 7.44 5.07 8.43
N MET A 55 7.72 4.32 7.37
CA MET A 55 9.04 3.73 7.18
C MET A 55 10.12 4.78 6.98
N LYS A 56 11.23 4.62 7.71
CA LYS A 56 12.44 5.45 7.56
C LYS A 56 13.25 5.07 6.32
N THR A 57 13.00 3.90 5.73
CA THR A 57 13.71 3.36 4.55
C THR A 57 12.76 3.09 3.38
N PRO A 58 12.05 4.10 2.86
CA PRO A 58 11.06 3.90 1.79
C PRO A 58 11.65 3.40 0.47
N GLY A 59 12.98 3.42 0.32
CA GLY A 59 13.71 2.83 -0.80
C GLY A 59 13.85 1.30 -0.74
N ASP A 60 13.60 0.68 0.42
CA ASP A 60 13.68 -0.78 0.56
C ASP A 60 12.63 -1.48 -0.30
N HIS A 61 12.98 -2.68 -0.77
CA HIS A 61 12.04 -3.54 -1.49
C HIS A 61 10.83 -3.87 -0.62
N ALA A 62 9.64 -3.67 -1.16
CA ALA A 62 8.39 -3.94 -0.45
C ALA A 62 8.21 -5.43 -0.09
N SER A 63 8.90 -6.33 -0.79
CA SER A 63 8.93 -7.77 -0.49
C SER A 63 9.49 -8.12 0.89
N LYS A 64 10.21 -7.20 1.55
CA LYS A 64 10.64 -7.35 2.94
C LYS A 64 9.47 -7.24 3.94
N PHE A 65 8.37 -6.59 3.55
CA PHE A 65 7.26 -6.22 4.44
C PHE A 65 5.91 -6.84 4.01
N LEU A 66 5.82 -7.26 2.75
CA LEU A 66 4.61 -7.78 2.13
C LEU A 66 4.83 -9.22 1.68
N THR A 67 3.90 -10.08 2.06
CA THR A 67 3.93 -11.51 1.74
C THR A 67 3.48 -11.71 0.29
N ALA A 68 4.29 -12.45 -0.46
CA ALA A 68 3.99 -12.84 -1.83
C ALA A 68 2.62 -13.51 -1.95
N ARG A 69 1.86 -13.17 -3.01
CA ARG A 69 0.54 -13.75 -3.33
C ARG A 69 -0.57 -13.44 -2.30
N SER A 70 -0.28 -12.66 -1.26
CA SER A 70 -1.30 -12.18 -0.32
C SER A 70 -2.15 -11.05 -0.91
N THR A 71 -3.28 -10.80 -0.27
CA THR A 71 -4.19 -9.69 -0.59
C THR A 71 -4.05 -8.61 0.47
N TYR A 72 -3.99 -7.36 0.02
CA TYR A 72 -3.99 -6.18 0.88
C TYR A 72 -5.06 -5.20 0.42
N TYR A 73 -5.47 -4.30 1.32
CA TYR A 73 -6.49 -3.30 1.07
C TYR A 73 -5.90 -1.91 1.25
N VAL A 74 -6.31 -0.96 0.40
CA VAL A 74 -5.84 0.42 0.48
C VAL A 74 -6.58 1.17 1.58
N CYS A 75 -5.83 1.79 2.49
CA CYS A 75 -6.36 2.67 3.52
C CYS A 75 -5.83 4.09 3.32
N ARG A 76 -6.71 5.09 3.36
CA ARG A 76 -6.29 6.49 3.46
C ARG A 76 -5.93 6.79 4.91
N VAL A 77 -4.78 7.42 5.12
CA VAL A 77 -4.32 7.80 6.46
C VAL A 77 -4.74 9.24 6.73
N GLU A 78 -5.67 9.40 7.66
CA GLU A 78 -6.06 10.71 8.20
C GLU A 78 -5.25 10.98 9.48
N ARG A 79 -4.68 12.17 9.59
CA ARG A 79 -4.06 12.65 10.83
C ARG A 79 -5.08 13.52 11.53
N GLY A 80 -5.38 13.20 12.79
CA GLY A 80 -6.27 14.01 13.63
C GLY A 80 -5.69 15.40 13.91
N ALA A 81 -6.47 16.23 14.61
CA ALA A 81 -5.96 17.50 15.14
C ALA A 81 -4.70 17.26 16.00
N PRO A 82 -3.73 18.20 16.00
CA PRO A 82 -2.55 18.14 16.87
C PRO A 82 -2.90 17.98 18.35
#